data_AF-A0AAX3X1T6-F1
#
_entry.id   AF-A0AAX3X1T6-F1
#
_cell.length_a   1.000
_cell.length_b   1.000
_cell.length_c   1.000
_cell.angle_alpha   90.00
_cell.angle_beta   90.00
_cell.angle_gamma   90.00
#
_symmetry.space_group_name_H-M   'P 1'
#
loop_
_entity.id
_entity.type
_entity.pdbx_description
1 polymer ?
#
loop_
_entity_poly.entity_id
_entity_poly.type
_entity_poly.pdbx_seq_one_letter_code
_entity_poly.pdbx_strand_id
1 'polypeptide(L)'
;MSKVFDIAFKLGAELTSSFKGAFSEASSSMKFLTGAAAAVGGIGAFTAVVGQMSEMSDSLSKLSAQTGTFGADMEALEGVAKNVFRSGYGESFDEVTEALANVKQNMHNLDNGELERMTGDALMFADTFDADINEVTRAANNMMSSFGVTSTTAMDLFAAGAQRGLNFSDEMLDNVAEYAPLFGEMGYSAEEYFGILERGAKAGVYNLDYVNDVMKEFQIRSKDGSKATKDAMGDLSKETQNVWKEFLKGNGTVADVASTVVAELQGMDDQVAANQIGVGLFGR
;
A
#
# COMPACT_ATOMS: atom_id res chain seq x y z
N MET A 1 3.10 21.61 22.22
CA MET A 1 2.87 21.42 20.78
C MET A 1 1.94 20.24 20.61
N SER A 2 0.95 20.31 19.71
CA SER A 2 0.06 19.15 19.49
C SER A 2 0.81 18.10 18.65
N LYS A 3 0.51 16.80 18.85
CA LYS A 3 1.14 15.72 18.07
C LYS A 3 0.87 15.89 16.56
N VAL A 4 -0.31 16.41 16.20
CA VAL A 4 -0.69 16.78 14.81
C VAL A 4 0.35 17.69 14.17
N PHE A 5 0.87 18.68 14.91
CA PHE A 5 1.83 19.63 14.38
C PHE A 5 3.18 18.97 14.11
N ASP A 6 3.68 18.14 15.01
CA ASP A 6 4.93 17.39 14.76
C ASP A 6 4.82 16.47 13.54
N ILE A 7 3.63 15.96 13.24
CA ILE A 7 3.37 15.06 12.12
C ILE A 7 3.24 15.86 10.83
N ALA A 8 2.33 16.84 10.76
CA ALA A 8 2.22 17.73 9.60
C ALA A 8 3.56 18.39 9.28
N PHE A 9 4.30 18.85 10.30
CA PHE A 9 5.62 19.46 10.18
C PHE A 9 6.72 18.48 9.74
N LYS A 10 6.66 17.19 10.06
CA LYS A 10 7.65 16.19 9.59
C LYS A 10 7.26 15.55 8.26
N LEU A 11 6.00 15.64 7.84
CA LEU A 11 5.52 15.11 6.57
C LEU A 11 5.97 15.90 5.34
N GLY A 12 6.41 17.16 5.47
CA GLY A 12 6.79 18.02 4.34
C GLY A 12 8.26 18.05 3.92
N ALA A 13 9.15 17.38 4.66
CA ALA A 13 10.58 17.35 4.29
C ALA A 13 10.81 16.37 3.13
N GLU A 14 11.14 16.91 1.95
CA GLU A 14 11.61 16.24 0.73
C GLU A 14 10.75 15.06 0.23
N LEU A 15 9.67 15.40 -0.50
CA LEU A 15 8.67 14.45 -0.99
C LEU A 15 9.14 13.45 -2.06
N THR A 16 10.35 13.55 -2.65
CA THR A 16 10.65 12.80 -3.90
C THR A 16 12.03 12.15 -4.01
N SER A 17 13.06 12.57 -3.28
CA SER A 17 14.43 12.06 -3.48
C SER A 17 14.79 10.87 -2.58
N SER A 18 14.47 10.96 -1.29
CA SER A 18 14.91 9.99 -0.27
C SER A 18 14.13 8.67 -0.34
N PHE A 19 12.81 8.72 -0.49
CA PHE A 19 11.98 7.51 -0.63
C PHE A 19 12.24 6.80 -1.96
N LYS A 20 12.36 7.54 -3.07
CA LYS A 20 12.65 6.97 -4.40
C LYS A 20 14.01 6.27 -4.46
N GLY A 21 15.05 6.88 -3.88
CA GLY A 21 16.38 6.27 -3.79
C GLY A 21 16.37 4.99 -2.94
N ALA A 22 15.63 5.02 -1.84
CA ALA A 22 15.59 3.90 -0.92
C ALA A 22 14.59 2.80 -1.37
N PHE A 23 13.58 3.12 -2.19
CA PHE A 23 12.72 2.17 -2.91
C PHE A 23 13.51 1.43 -4.02
N SER A 24 14.41 2.12 -4.73
CA SER A 24 15.33 1.47 -5.66
C SER A 24 16.22 0.42 -4.98
N GLU A 25 16.60 0.65 -3.72
CA GLU A 25 17.35 -0.31 -2.91
C GLU A 25 16.47 -1.46 -2.39
N ALA A 26 15.23 -1.19 -1.96
CA ALA A 26 14.29 -2.21 -1.50
C ALA A 26 13.76 -3.13 -2.63
N SER A 27 13.49 -2.60 -3.83
CA SER A 27 13.17 -3.43 -5.00
C SER A 27 14.34 -4.37 -5.37
N SER A 28 15.58 -3.98 -5.05
CA SER A 28 16.75 -4.85 -5.21
C SER A 28 16.84 -5.92 -4.10
N SER A 29 16.32 -5.65 -2.90
CA SER A 29 16.22 -6.63 -1.81
C SER A 29 15.07 -7.63 -2.05
N MET A 30 13.94 -7.23 -2.64
CA MET A 30 12.90 -8.16 -3.08
C MET A 30 13.38 -9.08 -4.20
N LYS A 31 14.21 -8.57 -5.13
CA LYS A 31 14.93 -9.42 -6.11
C LYS A 31 15.88 -10.40 -5.44
N PHE A 32 16.45 -10.04 -4.28
CA PHE A 32 17.29 -10.93 -3.49
C PHE A 32 16.47 -11.97 -2.72
N LEU A 33 15.26 -11.64 -2.25
CA LEU A 33 14.33 -12.60 -1.61
C LEU A 33 13.75 -13.59 -2.62
N THR A 34 13.30 -13.11 -3.79
CA THR A 34 12.88 -13.97 -4.92
C THR A 34 14.05 -14.79 -5.49
N GLY A 35 15.27 -14.24 -5.49
CA GLY A 35 16.51 -14.96 -5.83
C GLY A 35 17.00 -15.94 -4.76
N ALA A 36 16.70 -15.69 -3.48
CA ALA A 36 17.02 -16.57 -2.35
C ALA A 36 16.02 -17.73 -2.23
N ALA A 37 14.73 -17.51 -2.53
CA ALA A 37 13.74 -18.57 -2.71
C ALA A 37 14.16 -19.55 -3.84
N ALA A 38 14.84 -19.05 -4.87
CA ALA A 38 15.44 -19.88 -5.91
C ALA A 38 16.80 -20.54 -5.52
N ALA A 39 17.41 -20.17 -4.39
CA ALA A 39 18.78 -20.56 -4.02
C ALA A 39 18.92 -21.26 -2.65
N VAL A 40 17.87 -21.36 -1.83
CA VAL A 40 17.82 -22.30 -0.71
C VAL A 40 17.43 -23.68 -1.26
N GLY A 41 18.41 -24.60 -1.34
CA GLY A 41 18.30 -25.92 -1.96
C GLY A 41 17.15 -26.79 -1.39
N GLY A 42 16.68 -27.84 -2.05
CA GLY A 42 17.28 -28.69 -3.06
C GLY A 42 16.85 -30.13 -2.77
N ILE A 43 16.15 -30.76 -3.72
CA ILE A 43 16.01 -32.21 -3.94
C ILE A 43 15.74 -33.05 -2.67
N GLY A 44 14.46 -33.30 -2.33
CA GLY A 44 14.19 -34.19 -1.19
C GLY A 44 12.77 -34.59 -0.82
N ALA A 45 11.74 -34.48 -1.67
CA ALA A 45 10.42 -35.08 -1.38
C ALA A 45 9.54 -35.34 -2.62
N PHE A 46 10.11 -35.71 -3.78
CA PHE A 46 9.31 -36.06 -4.97
C PHE A 46 9.12 -37.58 -5.12
N THR A 47 8.69 -38.26 -4.05
CA THR A 47 8.40 -39.70 -4.04
C THR A 47 7.13 -40.00 -3.24
N ALA A 48 5.97 -39.48 -3.66
CA ALA A 48 4.65 -39.97 -3.18
C ALA A 48 3.46 -39.52 -4.07
N VAL A 49 3.55 -39.63 -5.40
CA VAL A 49 2.48 -39.19 -6.33
C VAL A 49 1.17 -39.99 -6.19
N VAL A 50 1.16 -41.15 -5.52
CA VAL A 50 -0.02 -42.02 -5.45
C VAL A 50 -0.99 -41.63 -4.31
N GLY A 51 -0.54 -40.89 -3.29
CA GLY A 51 -1.38 -40.40 -2.18
C GLY A 51 -1.83 -38.94 -2.31
N GLN A 52 -1.08 -38.11 -3.04
CA GLN A 52 -1.35 -36.66 -3.21
C GLN A 52 -2.43 -36.34 -4.26
N MET A 53 -2.85 -37.32 -5.07
CA MET A 53 -3.79 -37.08 -6.15
C MET A 53 -5.23 -36.80 -5.65
N SER A 54 -5.61 -37.36 -4.49
CA SER A 54 -6.90 -37.03 -3.85
C SER A 54 -6.87 -35.65 -3.19
N GLU A 55 -5.79 -35.30 -2.51
CA GLU A 55 -5.63 -33.98 -1.85
C GLU A 55 -5.62 -32.85 -2.88
N MET A 56 -4.91 -33.01 -4.01
CA MET A 56 -4.95 -32.05 -5.11
C MET A 56 -6.36 -31.93 -5.72
N SER A 57 -7.08 -33.04 -5.87
CA SER A 57 -8.47 -33.05 -6.34
C SER A 57 -9.40 -32.26 -5.41
N ASP A 58 -9.23 -32.42 -4.10
CA ASP A 58 -10.05 -31.76 -3.09
C ASP A 58 -9.77 -30.26 -3.05
N SER A 59 -8.50 -29.85 -3.06
CA SER A 59 -8.09 -28.44 -3.13
C SER A 59 -8.56 -27.76 -4.42
N LEU A 60 -8.50 -28.45 -5.58
CA LEU A 60 -9.05 -27.92 -6.84
C LEU A 60 -10.59 -27.80 -6.79
N SER A 61 -11.27 -28.75 -6.17
CA SER A 61 -12.73 -28.70 -5.99
C SER A 61 -13.12 -27.51 -5.10
N LYS A 62 -12.36 -27.26 -4.02
CA LYS A 62 -12.53 -26.10 -3.13
C LYS A 62 -12.23 -24.79 -3.86
N LEU A 63 -11.15 -24.71 -4.63
CA LEU A 63 -10.80 -23.56 -5.47
C LEU A 63 -11.91 -23.23 -6.48
N SER A 64 -12.44 -24.24 -7.17
CA SER A 64 -13.58 -24.08 -8.08
C SER A 64 -14.81 -23.52 -7.36
N ALA A 65 -15.13 -24.06 -6.17
CA ALA A 65 -16.25 -23.59 -5.36
C ALA A 65 -16.05 -22.15 -4.83
N GLN A 66 -14.85 -21.79 -4.38
CA GLN A 66 -14.52 -20.46 -3.86
C GLN A 66 -14.54 -19.39 -4.96
N THR A 67 -14.04 -19.73 -6.16
CA THR A 67 -13.92 -18.78 -7.27
C THR A 67 -15.12 -18.80 -8.22
N GLY A 68 -15.99 -19.79 -8.12
CA GLY A 68 -17.10 -20.02 -9.06
C GLY A 68 -16.63 -20.35 -10.47
N THR A 69 -15.39 -20.83 -10.63
CA THR A 69 -14.75 -21.07 -11.92
C THR A 69 -14.87 -22.54 -12.33
N PHE A 70 -15.17 -22.81 -13.62
CA PHE A 70 -15.38 -24.14 -14.16
C PHE A 70 -14.82 -24.27 -15.60
N GLY A 71 -14.68 -25.50 -16.09
CA GLY A 71 -14.27 -25.76 -17.47
C GLY A 71 -12.87 -25.23 -17.79
N ALA A 72 -12.70 -24.62 -18.97
CA ALA A 72 -11.41 -24.12 -19.45
C ALA A 72 -10.76 -23.09 -18.50
N ASP A 73 -11.56 -22.24 -17.86
CA ASP A 73 -11.04 -21.26 -16.90
C ASP A 73 -10.52 -21.94 -15.64
N MET A 74 -11.12 -23.07 -15.23
CA MET A 74 -10.64 -23.86 -14.09
C MET A 74 -9.36 -24.63 -14.45
N GLU A 75 -9.26 -25.16 -15.67
CA GLU A 75 -8.02 -25.78 -16.17
C GLU A 75 -6.85 -24.78 -16.19
N ALA A 76 -7.14 -23.52 -16.52
CA ALA A 76 -6.16 -22.44 -16.44
C ALA A 76 -5.72 -22.17 -14.99
N LEU A 77 -6.66 -22.04 -14.04
CA LEU A 77 -6.34 -21.84 -12.62
C LEU A 77 -5.58 -23.04 -12.03
N GLU A 78 -5.93 -24.27 -12.41
CA GLU A 78 -5.18 -25.47 -12.04
C GLU A 78 -3.73 -25.40 -12.53
N GLY A 79 -3.52 -24.95 -13.77
CA GLY A 79 -2.19 -24.72 -14.33
C GLY A 79 -1.39 -23.71 -13.51
N VAL A 80 -2.00 -22.58 -13.16
CA VAL A 80 -1.40 -21.55 -12.30
C VAL A 80 -1.01 -22.14 -10.94
N ALA A 81 -1.95 -22.77 -10.22
CA ALA A 81 -1.68 -23.35 -8.91
C ALA A 81 -0.53 -24.38 -8.95
N LYS A 82 -0.50 -25.24 -9.98
CA LYS A 82 0.57 -26.22 -10.17
C LYS A 82 1.92 -25.55 -10.41
N ASN A 83 1.97 -24.46 -11.18
CA ASN A 83 3.22 -23.75 -11.43
C ASN A 83 3.75 -23.05 -10.18
N VAL A 84 2.86 -22.39 -9.43
CA VAL A 84 3.20 -21.76 -8.13
C VAL A 84 3.78 -22.80 -7.18
N PHE A 85 3.08 -23.91 -6.97
CA PHE A 85 3.52 -25.00 -6.08
C PHE A 85 4.85 -25.63 -6.55
N ARG A 86 5.02 -25.86 -7.86
CA ARG A 86 6.29 -26.39 -8.42
C ARG A 86 7.46 -25.42 -8.29
N SER A 87 7.18 -24.12 -8.23
CA SER A 87 8.20 -23.09 -8.02
C SER A 87 8.62 -22.98 -6.55
N GLY A 88 8.02 -23.77 -5.65
CA GLY A 88 8.37 -23.84 -4.24
C GLY A 88 7.65 -22.81 -3.37
N TYR A 89 6.64 -22.12 -3.89
CA TYR A 89 5.79 -21.24 -3.10
C TYR A 89 4.71 -22.06 -2.37
N GLY A 90 4.48 -21.73 -1.09
CA GLY A 90 3.55 -22.42 -0.21
C GLY A 90 4.09 -23.76 0.32
N GLU A 91 3.71 -24.11 1.54
CA GLU A 91 4.06 -25.38 2.19
C GLU A 91 3.21 -26.54 1.66
N SER A 92 2.03 -26.25 1.13
CA SER A 92 1.10 -27.24 0.60
C SER A 92 0.36 -26.76 -0.65
N PHE A 93 -0.15 -27.72 -1.44
CA PHE A 93 -0.97 -27.38 -2.59
C PHE A 93 -2.30 -26.74 -2.19
N ASP A 94 -2.86 -27.08 -1.01
CA ASP A 94 -4.08 -26.46 -0.49
C ASP A 94 -3.85 -24.97 -0.23
N GLU A 95 -2.77 -24.63 0.47
CA GLU A 95 -2.38 -23.24 0.75
C GLU A 95 -2.18 -22.44 -0.55
N VAL A 96 -1.53 -23.01 -1.56
CA VAL A 96 -1.38 -22.37 -2.87
C VAL A 96 -2.74 -22.09 -3.51
N THR A 97 -3.66 -23.05 -3.47
CA THR A 97 -5.00 -22.86 -4.03
C THR A 97 -5.85 -21.87 -3.23
N GLU A 98 -5.71 -21.81 -1.90
CA GLU A 98 -6.38 -20.80 -1.06
C GLU A 98 -5.84 -19.39 -1.36
N ALA A 99 -4.53 -19.25 -1.52
CA ALA A 99 -3.90 -17.98 -1.90
C ALA A 99 -4.36 -17.55 -3.31
N LEU A 100 -4.38 -18.48 -4.27
CA LEU A 100 -4.88 -18.22 -5.61
C LEU A 100 -6.37 -17.82 -5.61
N ALA A 101 -7.18 -18.44 -4.75
CA ALA A 101 -8.58 -18.06 -4.58
C ALA A 101 -8.70 -16.62 -4.08
N ASN A 102 -7.93 -16.23 -3.06
CA ASN A 102 -7.90 -14.85 -2.55
C ASN A 102 -7.47 -13.85 -3.63
N VAL A 103 -6.40 -14.14 -4.38
CA VAL A 103 -5.97 -13.30 -5.50
C VAL A 103 -7.09 -13.14 -6.51
N LYS A 104 -7.72 -14.25 -6.93
CA LYS A 104 -8.79 -14.22 -7.95
C LYS A 104 -10.04 -13.47 -7.49
N GLN A 105 -10.38 -13.56 -6.21
CA GLN A 105 -11.55 -12.91 -5.61
C GLN A 105 -11.33 -11.41 -5.40
N ASN A 106 -10.15 -11.02 -4.90
CA ASN A 106 -9.85 -9.65 -4.54
C ASN A 106 -9.33 -8.82 -5.72
N MET A 107 -8.69 -9.46 -6.71
CA MET A 107 -8.01 -8.77 -7.81
C MET A 107 -8.62 -9.16 -9.15
N HIS A 108 -9.05 -8.16 -9.91
CA HIS A 108 -9.72 -8.35 -11.19
C HIS A 108 -8.80 -8.03 -12.37
N ASN A 109 -9.10 -8.62 -13.52
CA ASN A 109 -8.39 -8.39 -14.79
C ASN A 109 -6.91 -8.80 -14.81
N LEU A 110 -6.50 -9.75 -13.95
CA LEU A 110 -5.19 -10.38 -14.02
C LEU A 110 -5.19 -11.51 -15.06
N ASP A 111 -4.15 -11.56 -15.89
CA ASP A 111 -3.87 -12.72 -16.72
C ASP A 111 -3.29 -13.90 -15.90
N ASN A 112 -3.14 -15.08 -16.52
CA ASN A 112 -2.65 -16.26 -15.81
C ASN A 112 -1.21 -16.09 -15.26
N GLY A 113 -0.36 -15.34 -15.96
CA GLY A 113 1.00 -15.07 -15.50
C GLY A 113 1.03 -14.08 -14.34
N GLU A 114 0.13 -13.10 -14.34
CA GLU A 114 -0.07 -12.17 -13.22
C GLU A 114 -0.70 -12.88 -12.01
N LEU A 115 -1.65 -13.80 -12.22
CA LEU A 115 -2.19 -14.66 -11.16
C LEU A 115 -1.08 -15.50 -10.51
N GLU A 116 -0.27 -16.18 -11.33
CA GLU A 116 0.86 -17.00 -10.85
C GLU A 116 1.83 -16.16 -10.01
N ARG A 117 2.24 -15.00 -10.53
CA ARG A 117 3.17 -14.10 -9.84
C ARG A 117 2.58 -13.57 -8.55
N MET A 118 1.37 -13.02 -8.59
CA MET A 118 0.74 -12.41 -7.43
C MET A 118 0.47 -13.44 -6.32
N THR A 119 0.06 -14.67 -6.67
CA THR A 119 -0.10 -15.75 -5.69
C THR A 119 1.24 -16.11 -5.03
N GLY A 120 2.32 -16.24 -5.82
CA GLY A 120 3.65 -16.50 -5.28
C GLY A 120 4.16 -15.36 -4.38
N ASP A 121 4.02 -14.11 -4.83
CA ASP A 121 4.46 -12.92 -4.09
C ASP A 121 3.67 -12.77 -2.78
N ALA A 122 2.36 -13.03 -2.78
CA ALA A 122 1.52 -12.98 -1.59
C ALA A 122 1.91 -14.04 -0.55
N LEU A 123 2.14 -15.29 -1.00
CA LEU A 123 2.60 -16.38 -0.14
C LEU A 123 3.97 -16.06 0.47
N MET A 124 4.91 -15.60 -0.35
CA MET A 124 6.25 -15.23 0.12
C MET A 124 6.20 -14.09 1.14
N PHE A 125 5.35 -13.08 0.89
CA PHE A 125 5.17 -11.97 1.82
C PHE A 125 4.55 -12.43 3.15
N ALA A 126 3.49 -13.26 3.07
CA ALA A 126 2.82 -13.83 4.24
C ALA A 126 3.79 -14.63 5.11
N ASP A 127 4.58 -15.53 4.52
CA ASP A 127 5.59 -16.33 5.23
C ASP A 127 6.70 -15.46 5.85
N THR A 128 7.15 -14.42 5.13
CA THR A 128 8.27 -13.57 5.60
C THR A 128 7.86 -12.63 6.73
N PHE A 129 6.64 -12.09 6.69
CA PHE A 129 6.19 -11.01 7.57
C PHE A 129 5.01 -11.40 8.47
N ASP A 130 4.63 -12.68 8.49
CA ASP A 130 3.51 -13.22 9.27
C ASP A 130 2.18 -12.49 8.97
N ALA A 131 1.90 -12.29 7.68
CA ALA A 131 0.76 -11.50 7.20
C ALA A 131 -0.37 -12.38 6.64
N ASP A 132 -1.62 -11.93 6.80
CA ASP A 132 -2.77 -12.60 6.21
C ASP A 132 -2.85 -12.36 4.69
N ILE A 133 -3.00 -13.43 3.91
CA ILE A 133 -3.02 -13.37 2.44
C ILE A 133 -4.22 -12.55 1.92
N ASN A 134 -5.36 -12.56 2.61
CA ASN A 134 -6.52 -11.75 2.25
C ASN A 134 -6.22 -10.26 2.42
N GLU A 135 -5.55 -9.87 3.51
CA GLU A 135 -5.12 -8.48 3.73
C GLU A 135 -4.13 -8.04 2.64
N VAL A 136 -3.13 -8.86 2.33
CA VAL A 136 -2.13 -8.59 1.27
C VAL A 136 -2.82 -8.35 -0.07
N THR A 137 -3.72 -9.25 -0.47
CA THR A 137 -4.38 -9.18 -1.79
C THR A 137 -5.40 -8.04 -1.89
N ARG A 138 -6.13 -7.72 -0.80
CA ARG A 138 -7.01 -6.54 -0.75
C ARG A 138 -6.22 -5.23 -0.83
N ALA A 139 -5.15 -5.12 -0.05
CA ALA A 139 -4.27 -3.96 -0.09
C ALA A 139 -3.67 -3.78 -1.50
N ALA A 140 -3.17 -4.86 -2.11
CA ALA A 140 -2.59 -4.82 -3.46
C ALA A 140 -3.62 -4.37 -4.50
N ASN A 141 -4.85 -4.90 -4.45
CA ASN A 141 -5.93 -4.47 -5.35
C ASN A 141 -6.21 -2.96 -5.24
N ASN A 142 -6.25 -2.44 -4.02
CA ASN A 142 -6.52 -1.01 -3.80
C ASN A 142 -5.34 -0.14 -4.23
N MET A 143 -4.10 -0.61 -4.09
CA MET A 143 -2.93 0.07 -4.68
C MET A 143 -3.04 0.15 -6.20
N MET A 144 -3.35 -0.96 -6.86
CA MET A 144 -3.49 -1.01 -8.32
C MET A 144 -4.62 -0.11 -8.81
N SER A 145 -5.78 -0.17 -8.16
CA SER A 145 -6.96 0.61 -8.55
C SER A 145 -6.80 2.11 -8.29
N SER A 146 -6.13 2.49 -7.20
CA SER A 146 -6.03 3.89 -6.78
C SER A 146 -4.88 4.63 -7.47
N PHE A 147 -3.76 3.95 -7.71
CA PHE A 147 -2.55 4.56 -8.24
C PHE A 147 -2.18 4.11 -9.66
N GLY A 148 -2.89 3.12 -10.22
CA GLY A 148 -2.58 2.56 -11.54
C GLY A 148 -1.26 1.78 -11.59
N VAL A 149 -0.74 1.37 -10.43
CA VAL A 149 0.49 0.57 -10.33
C VAL A 149 0.23 -0.90 -10.66
N THR A 150 1.28 -1.65 -10.97
CA THR A 150 1.18 -3.11 -11.15
C THR A 150 1.12 -3.82 -9.80
N SER A 151 0.68 -5.08 -9.80
CA SER A 151 0.74 -5.94 -8.61
C SER A 151 2.16 -6.06 -8.06
N THR A 152 3.17 -6.18 -8.94
CA THR A 152 4.58 -6.20 -8.56
C THR A 152 5.00 -4.93 -7.84
N THR A 153 4.65 -3.75 -8.37
CA THR A 153 4.97 -2.49 -7.69
C THR A 153 4.26 -2.36 -6.34
N ALA A 154 3.03 -2.83 -6.22
CA ALA A 154 2.33 -2.87 -4.93
C ALA A 154 3.06 -3.77 -3.91
N MET A 155 3.44 -4.99 -4.32
CA MET A 155 4.17 -5.93 -3.46
C MET A 155 5.56 -5.39 -3.07
N ASP A 156 6.29 -4.79 -4.02
CA ASP A 156 7.57 -4.12 -3.77
C ASP A 156 7.44 -3.06 -2.66
N LEU A 157 6.38 -2.25 -2.70
CA LEU A 157 6.11 -1.25 -1.68
C LEU A 157 5.75 -1.88 -0.32
N PHE A 158 5.00 -2.98 -0.31
CA PHE A 158 4.62 -3.67 0.93
C PHE A 158 5.85 -4.21 1.64
N ALA A 159 6.75 -4.91 0.93
CA ALA A 159 7.96 -5.40 1.56
C ALA A 159 8.90 -4.27 1.95
N ALA A 160 9.03 -3.23 1.13
CA ALA A 160 9.83 -2.05 1.49
C ALA A 160 9.29 -1.41 2.78
N GLY A 161 7.97 -1.29 2.91
CA GLY A 161 7.32 -0.78 4.11
C GLY A 161 7.55 -1.67 5.33
N ALA A 162 7.28 -2.97 5.20
CA ALA A 162 7.47 -3.94 6.28
C ALA A 162 8.93 -3.99 6.76
N GLN A 163 9.90 -4.03 5.85
CA GLN A 163 11.34 -3.99 6.16
C GLN A 163 11.76 -2.73 6.94
N ARG A 164 11.04 -1.62 6.74
CA ARG A 164 11.28 -0.34 7.43
C ARG A 164 10.50 -0.19 8.73
N GLY A 165 9.78 -1.23 9.14
CA GLY A 165 8.97 -1.21 10.34
C GLY A 165 7.70 -0.37 10.20
N LEU A 166 7.16 -0.19 8.98
CA LEU A 166 5.86 0.47 8.83
C LEU A 166 4.71 -0.32 9.48
N ASN A 167 4.85 -1.64 9.62
CA ASN A 167 3.87 -2.46 10.34
C ASN A 167 4.06 -2.44 11.87
N PHE A 168 4.58 -1.35 12.45
CA PHE A 168 4.83 -1.26 13.90
C PHE A 168 3.56 -1.31 14.77
N SER A 169 2.39 -1.12 14.16
CA SER A 169 1.08 -1.16 14.81
C SER A 169 0.21 -2.33 14.32
N ASP A 170 0.75 -3.27 13.55
CA ASP A 170 0.04 -4.44 12.98
C ASP A 170 -1.20 -4.10 12.14
N GLU A 171 -1.20 -2.94 11.48
CA GLU A 171 -2.33 -2.46 10.67
C GLU A 171 -1.89 -1.88 9.32
N MET A 172 -0.66 -2.16 8.86
CA MET A 172 -0.13 -1.55 7.63
C MET A 172 -0.98 -1.92 6.41
N LEU A 173 -1.28 -3.20 6.21
CA LEU A 173 -2.02 -3.67 5.03
C LEU A 173 -3.48 -3.23 5.07
N ASP A 174 -4.12 -3.28 6.24
CA ASP A 174 -5.48 -2.77 6.43
C ASP A 174 -5.57 -1.27 6.13
N ASN A 175 -4.63 -0.47 6.64
CA ASN A 175 -4.57 0.95 6.32
C ASN A 175 -4.35 1.21 4.83
N VAL A 176 -3.47 0.44 4.18
CA VAL A 176 -3.28 0.56 2.73
C VAL A 176 -4.56 0.20 1.99
N ALA A 177 -5.24 -0.87 2.38
CA ALA A 177 -6.51 -1.26 1.80
C ALA A 177 -7.58 -0.17 1.99
N GLU A 178 -7.65 0.50 3.13
CA GLU A 178 -8.66 1.53 3.38
C GLU A 178 -8.32 2.88 2.71
N TYR A 179 -7.07 3.32 2.81
CA TYR A 179 -6.69 4.71 2.50
C TYR A 179 -5.98 4.90 1.17
N ALA A 180 -5.52 3.84 0.48
CA ALA A 180 -4.99 3.99 -0.89
C ALA A 180 -5.94 4.78 -1.83
N PRO A 181 -7.28 4.53 -1.84
CA PRO A 181 -8.21 5.32 -2.65
C PRO A 181 -8.22 6.80 -2.30
N LEU A 182 -8.14 7.14 -1.02
CA LEU A 182 -8.08 8.52 -0.53
C LEU A 182 -6.86 9.24 -1.10
N PHE A 183 -5.67 8.63 -0.95
CA PHE A 183 -4.42 9.22 -1.43
C PHE A 183 -4.36 9.32 -2.95
N GLY A 184 -4.92 8.33 -3.66
CA GLY A 184 -5.11 8.40 -5.11
C GLY A 184 -6.00 9.58 -5.53
N GLU A 185 -7.15 9.78 -4.87
CA GLU A 185 -8.04 10.93 -5.14
C GLU A 185 -7.36 12.28 -4.80
N MET A 186 -6.50 12.29 -3.78
CA MET A 186 -5.71 13.47 -3.42
C MET A 186 -4.64 13.83 -4.45
N GLY A 187 -4.30 12.91 -5.36
CA GLY A 187 -3.30 13.11 -6.42
C GLY A 187 -1.89 12.66 -6.06
N TYR A 188 -1.72 11.88 -4.99
CA TYR A 188 -0.42 11.31 -4.64
C TYR A 188 -0.09 10.07 -5.49
N SER A 189 1.20 9.82 -5.70
CA SER A 189 1.67 8.49 -6.14
C SER A 189 1.65 7.48 -5.00
N ALA A 190 1.71 6.19 -5.36
CA ALA A 190 1.87 5.09 -4.41
C ALA A 190 3.12 5.26 -3.51
N GLU A 191 4.24 5.70 -4.09
CA GLU A 191 5.48 5.96 -3.37
C GLU A 191 5.36 7.16 -2.43
N GLU A 192 4.68 8.23 -2.85
CA GLU A 192 4.44 9.38 -2.00
C GLU A 192 3.57 9.02 -0.80
N TYR A 193 2.55 8.17 -1.00
CA TYR A 193 1.72 7.63 0.07
C TYR A 193 2.56 6.88 1.12
N PHE A 194 3.36 5.89 0.70
CA PHE A 194 4.24 5.17 1.63
C PHE A 194 5.29 6.08 2.29
N GLY A 195 5.79 7.09 1.57
CA GLY A 195 6.68 8.09 2.14
C GLY A 195 6.02 8.93 3.24
N ILE A 196 4.75 9.28 3.08
CA ILE A 196 3.95 9.97 4.12
C ILE A 196 3.80 9.07 5.35
N LEU A 197 3.41 7.80 5.17
CA LEU A 197 3.33 6.84 6.27
C LEU A 197 4.67 6.69 7.01
N GLU A 198 5.78 6.57 6.28
CA GLU A 198 7.12 6.41 6.88
C GLU A 198 7.54 7.63 7.71
N ARG A 199 7.25 8.83 7.22
CA ARG A 199 7.53 10.07 7.96
C ARG A 199 6.65 10.19 9.20
N GLY A 200 5.37 9.78 9.12
CA GLY A 200 4.49 9.67 10.27
C GLY A 200 5.04 8.72 11.33
N ALA A 201 5.41 7.49 10.93
CA ALA A 201 6.03 6.51 11.81
C ALA A 201 7.29 7.06 12.49
N LYS A 202 8.22 7.68 11.73
CA LYS A 202 9.43 8.33 12.26
C LYS A 202 9.13 9.53 13.16
N ALA A 203 7.99 10.18 12.99
CA ALA A 203 7.53 11.25 13.88
C ALA A 203 7.04 10.72 15.23
N GLY A 204 6.85 9.41 15.38
CA GLY A 204 6.39 8.77 16.62
C GLY A 204 4.87 8.79 16.78
N VAL A 205 4.12 8.74 15.67
CA VAL A 205 2.69 8.45 15.71
C VAL A 205 2.43 7.11 16.41
N TYR A 206 1.27 6.98 17.06
CA TYR A 206 0.95 5.77 17.79
C TYR A 206 0.45 4.65 16.87
N ASN A 207 -0.07 4.98 15.69
CA ASN A 207 -0.49 4.06 14.63
C ASN A 207 -0.51 4.78 13.27
N LEU A 208 -0.66 4.04 12.17
CA LEU A 208 -0.70 4.58 10.81
C LEU A 208 -2.06 5.22 10.48
N ASP A 209 -3.15 4.70 11.05
CA ASP A 209 -4.50 5.25 10.89
C ASP A 209 -4.54 6.75 11.23
N TYR A 210 -3.85 7.17 12.30
CA TYR A 210 -3.76 8.60 12.64
C TYR A 210 -3.14 9.46 11.53
N VAL A 211 -2.12 8.95 10.82
CA VAL A 211 -1.51 9.70 9.69
C VAL A 211 -2.52 9.83 8.55
N ASN A 212 -3.25 8.74 8.28
CA ASN A 212 -4.27 8.70 7.25
C ASN A 212 -5.44 9.64 7.56
N ASP A 213 -5.94 9.62 8.79
CA ASP A 213 -7.03 10.48 9.25
C ASP A 213 -6.67 11.96 9.18
N VAL A 214 -5.43 12.32 9.54
CA VAL A 214 -4.93 13.69 9.38
C VAL A 214 -4.99 14.15 7.92
N MET A 215 -4.61 13.29 6.98
CA MET A 215 -4.65 13.62 5.54
C MET A 215 -6.08 13.65 4.99
N LYS A 216 -6.96 12.78 5.49
CA LYS A 216 -8.40 12.79 5.21
C LYS A 216 -9.06 14.08 5.68
N GLU A 217 -8.76 14.52 6.90
CA GLU A 217 -9.23 15.80 7.44
C GLU A 217 -8.77 16.97 6.57
N PHE A 218 -7.50 16.96 6.14
CA PHE A 218 -6.99 17.97 5.22
C PHE A 218 -7.71 17.96 3.87
N GLN A 219 -7.95 16.78 3.29
CA GLN A 219 -8.70 16.64 2.06
C GLN A 219 -10.10 17.24 2.19
N ILE A 220 -10.82 16.97 3.28
CA ILE A 220 -12.15 17.52 3.55
C ILE A 220 -12.06 19.04 3.68
N ARG A 221 -11.17 19.55 4.54
CA ARG A 221 -11.05 20.98 4.85
C ARG A 221 -10.63 21.78 3.62
N SER A 222 -9.73 21.27 2.80
CA SER A 222 -9.31 21.94 1.56
C SER A 222 -10.49 22.24 0.60
N LYS A 223 -11.59 21.50 0.70
CA LYS A 223 -12.80 21.62 -0.13
C LYS A 223 -14.03 22.20 0.61
N ASP A 224 -14.02 22.26 1.95
CA ASP A 224 -15.23 22.52 2.75
C ASP A 224 -15.80 23.94 2.65
N GLY A 225 -14.97 24.91 2.24
CA GLY A 225 -15.32 26.32 2.13
C GLY A 225 -15.71 26.99 3.46
N SER A 226 -15.43 26.36 4.60
CA SER A 226 -15.79 26.87 5.92
C SER A 226 -15.03 28.15 6.25
N LYS A 227 -15.57 28.94 7.19
CA LYS A 227 -14.89 30.14 7.66
C LYS A 227 -13.54 29.80 8.30
N ALA A 228 -13.48 28.72 9.08
CA ALA A 228 -12.25 28.29 9.73
C ALA A 228 -11.14 27.95 8.71
N THR A 229 -11.47 27.19 7.66
CA THR A 229 -10.51 26.89 6.57
C THR A 229 -10.07 28.16 5.86
N LYS A 230 -11.00 29.04 5.51
CA LYS A 230 -10.70 30.31 4.82
C LYS A 230 -9.80 31.22 5.65
N ASP A 231 -10.06 31.31 6.96
CA ASP A 231 -9.24 32.10 7.88
C ASP A 231 -7.83 31.48 7.97
N ALA A 232 -7.71 30.16 8.17
CA ALA A 232 -6.41 29.48 8.25
C ALA A 232 -5.60 29.56 6.93
N MET A 233 -6.23 29.38 5.77
CA MET A 233 -5.58 29.60 4.46
C MET A 233 -5.25 31.08 4.21
N GLY A 234 -6.03 32.00 4.80
CA GLY A 234 -5.81 33.44 4.69
C GLY A 234 -4.57 33.93 5.45
N ASP A 235 -4.17 33.20 6.49
CA ASP A 235 -2.95 33.46 7.27
C ASP A 235 -1.67 32.98 6.57
N LEU A 236 -1.79 32.23 5.47
CA LEU A 236 -0.68 31.79 4.62
C LEU A 236 -0.41 32.80 3.49
N SER A 237 0.74 32.64 2.83
CA SER A 237 1.21 33.48 1.74
C SER A 237 0.25 33.52 0.55
N LYS A 238 0.37 34.57 -0.27
CA LYS A 238 -0.45 34.70 -1.49
C LYS A 238 -0.14 33.57 -2.48
N GLU A 239 1.09 33.10 -2.49
CA GLU A 239 1.57 31.98 -3.28
C GLU A 239 0.81 30.70 -2.91
N THR A 240 0.77 30.33 -1.62
CA THR A 240 0.02 29.17 -1.13
C THR A 240 -1.48 29.32 -1.36
N GLN A 241 -2.03 30.50 -1.10
CA GLN A 241 -3.44 30.78 -1.41
C GLN A 241 -3.76 30.64 -2.90
N ASN A 242 -2.83 30.95 -3.79
CA ASN A 242 -3.05 30.80 -5.23
C ASN A 242 -3.10 29.33 -5.64
N VAL A 243 -2.22 28.48 -5.10
CA VAL A 243 -2.28 27.01 -5.31
C VAL A 243 -3.63 26.46 -4.86
N TRP A 244 -4.09 26.84 -3.66
CA TRP A 244 -5.40 26.45 -3.15
C TRP A 244 -6.55 26.93 -4.05
N LYS A 245 -6.51 28.17 -4.54
CA LYS A 245 -7.55 28.71 -5.44
C LYS A 245 -7.55 28.01 -6.80
N GLU A 246 -6.41 27.64 -7.35
CA GLU A 246 -6.33 26.88 -8.59
C GLU A 246 -6.84 25.45 -8.40
N PHE A 247 -6.51 24.80 -7.29
CA PHE A 247 -7.13 23.53 -6.89
C PHE A 247 -8.67 23.63 -6.83
N LEU A 248 -9.23 24.65 -6.18
CA LEU A 248 -10.69 24.85 -6.11
C LEU A 248 -11.36 25.07 -7.49
N LYS A 249 -10.60 25.48 -8.50
CA LYS A 249 -11.07 25.60 -9.90
C LYS A 249 -10.90 24.29 -10.70
N GLY A 250 -10.31 23.26 -10.11
CA GLY A 250 -9.98 22.00 -10.78
C GLY A 250 -8.64 22.00 -11.52
N ASN A 251 -7.78 23.00 -11.29
CA ASN A 251 -6.48 23.15 -11.96
C ASN A 251 -5.29 22.66 -11.09
N GLY A 252 -5.54 21.77 -10.14
CA GLY A 252 -4.53 21.23 -9.23
C GLY A 252 -5.08 20.10 -8.37
N THR A 253 -4.24 19.52 -7.54
CA THR A 253 -4.56 18.38 -6.66
C THR A 253 -4.55 18.78 -5.19
N VAL A 254 -5.09 17.92 -4.33
CA VAL A 254 -4.97 18.13 -2.87
C VAL A 254 -3.51 17.98 -2.44
N ALA A 255 -2.75 17.09 -3.10
CA ALA A 255 -1.32 16.91 -2.87
C ALA A 255 -0.50 18.19 -3.13
N ASP A 256 -0.83 18.96 -4.17
CA ASP A 256 -0.19 20.25 -4.47
C ASP A 256 -0.43 21.26 -3.34
N VAL A 257 -1.69 21.34 -2.87
CA VAL A 257 -2.06 22.25 -1.77
C VAL A 257 -1.38 21.81 -0.48
N ALA A 258 -1.43 20.52 -0.14
CA ALA A 258 -0.80 19.97 1.06
C ALA A 258 0.71 20.25 1.07
N SER A 259 1.41 19.96 -0.03
CA SER A 259 2.85 20.18 -0.13
C SER A 259 3.22 21.65 0.07
N THR A 260 2.45 22.57 -0.54
CA THR A 260 2.72 24.01 -0.42
C THR A 260 2.42 24.53 0.99
N VAL A 261 1.29 24.11 1.58
CA VAL A 261 0.92 24.47 2.96
C VAL A 261 1.99 23.98 3.94
N VAL A 262 2.38 22.70 3.86
CA VAL A 262 3.33 22.14 4.82
C VAL A 262 4.69 22.83 4.68
N ALA A 263 5.18 23.06 3.46
CA ALA A 263 6.45 23.75 3.24
C ALA A 263 6.45 25.17 3.84
N GLU A 264 5.33 25.90 3.72
CA GLU A 264 5.21 27.22 4.32
C GLU A 264 5.18 27.16 5.85
N LEU A 265 4.36 26.26 6.43
CA LEU A 265 4.30 26.09 7.90
C LEU A 265 5.67 25.73 8.49
N GLN A 266 6.48 24.94 7.78
CA GLN A 266 7.85 24.61 8.17
C GLN A 266 8.78 25.84 8.18
N GLY A 267 8.57 26.77 7.24
CA GLY A 267 9.40 27.96 7.08
C GLY A 267 9.02 29.15 7.97
N MET A 268 7.93 29.07 8.73
CA MET A 268 7.49 30.16 9.60
C MET A 268 8.39 30.34 10.83
N ASP A 269 8.82 31.56 11.13
CA ASP A 269 9.58 31.85 12.36
C ASP A 269 8.73 31.60 13.63
N ASP A 270 7.45 31.98 13.58
CA ASP A 270 6.50 31.75 14.67
C ASP A 270 5.88 30.35 14.57
N GLN A 271 6.50 29.40 15.26
CA GLN A 271 6.06 28.01 15.33
C GLN A 271 4.73 27.83 16.09
N VAL A 272 4.32 28.79 16.93
CA VAL A 272 3.00 28.75 17.58
C VAL A 272 1.92 29.09 16.56
N ALA A 273 2.14 30.11 15.74
CA ALA A 273 1.26 30.47 14.64
C ALA A 273 1.16 29.34 13.61
N ALA A 274 2.30 28.75 13.21
CA ALA A 274 2.32 27.60 12.31
C ALA A 274 1.48 26.42 12.84
N ASN A 275 1.57 26.14 14.14
CA ASN A 275 0.77 25.10 14.78
C ASN A 275 -0.73 25.42 14.77
N GLN A 276 -1.12 26.67 14.98
CA GLN A 276 -2.53 27.07 14.94
C GLN A 276 -3.13 26.91 13.55
N ILE A 277 -2.40 27.35 12.51
CA ILE A 277 -2.82 27.18 11.11
C ILE A 277 -2.88 25.70 10.75
N GLY A 278 -1.84 24.93 11.11
CA GLY A 278 -1.78 23.49 10.88
C GLY A 278 -2.99 22.75 11.47
N VAL A 279 -3.34 23.00 12.73
CA VAL A 279 -4.54 22.40 13.36
C VAL A 279 -5.84 22.85 12.66
N GLY A 280 -5.88 24.10 12.17
CA GLY A 280 -7.01 24.61 11.40
C GLY A 280 -7.24 23.83 10.10
N LEU A 281 -6.16 23.39 9.45
CA LEU A 281 -6.19 22.74 8.14
C LEU A 281 -6.13 21.21 8.16
N PHE A 282 -5.46 20.62 9.15
CA PHE A 282 -5.21 19.17 9.25
C PHE A 282 -6.02 18.49 10.35
N GLY A 283 -6.82 19.24 11.11
CA GLY A 283 -7.61 18.69 12.19
C GLY A 283 -6.81 18.48 13.48
N ARG A 284 -7.34 17.61 14.35
CA ARG A 284 -6.80 17.32 15.69
C ARG A 284 -6.42 15.86 15.84
#